data_AF-A0A3D5E7C0-F1
#
_entry.id   AF-A0A3D5E7C0-F1
#
_cell.length_a   1.000
_cell.length_b   1.000
_cell.length_c   1.000
_cell.angle_alpha   90.00
_cell.angle_beta   90.00
_cell.angle_gamma   90.00
#
_symmetry.space_group_name_H-M   'P 1'
#
loop_
_entity.id
_entity.type
_entity.pdbx_description
1 polymer ?
#
loop_
_entity_poly.entity_id
_entity_poly.type
_entity_poly.pdbx_seq_one_letter_code
_entity_poly.pdbx_strand_id
1 'polypeptide(L)'
;MIGSYDEKLKKARRGLWRTAILWNPLFVVSAGAGLYFLILQIATSNGVGWIIPVLLFLFSVLLGFQGIQALRDLRGGTVTTAGYITRRWWRFDLGTRSNYLRLGRSTIIRIDRVQYLTVDK
;
A
#
# COMPACT_ATOMS: atom_id res chain seq x y z
N MET A 1 -19.59 24.46 6.16
CA MET A 1 -18.84 23.29 6.65
C MET A 1 -18.27 22.37 5.54
N ILE A 2 -18.53 22.62 4.24
CA ILE A 2 -18.12 21.74 3.12
C ILE A 2 -16.61 21.79 2.82
N GLY A 3 -15.97 22.95 2.95
CA GLY A 3 -14.54 23.10 2.63
C GLY A 3 -13.57 22.25 3.48
N SER A 4 -13.95 21.88 4.72
CA SER A 4 -13.10 21.06 5.59
C SER A 4 -12.98 19.61 5.12
N TYR A 5 -14.03 19.06 4.50
CA TYR A 5 -14.05 17.66 4.07
C TYR A 5 -13.23 17.43 2.80
N ASP A 6 -13.31 18.36 1.85
CA ASP A 6 -12.54 18.30 0.60
C ASP A 6 -11.03 18.41 0.83
N GLU A 7 -10.59 19.27 1.75
CA GLU A 7 -9.18 19.37 2.11
C GLU A 7 -8.65 18.09 2.77
N LYS A 8 -9.46 17.44 3.62
CA LYS A 8 -9.11 16.16 4.25
C LYS A 8 -8.99 15.03 3.21
N LEU A 9 -9.91 14.98 2.25
CA LEU A 9 -9.85 14.03 1.13
C LEU A 9 -8.62 14.25 0.26
N LYS A 10 -8.30 15.50 -0.08
CA LYS A 10 -7.09 15.85 -0.83
C LYS A 10 -5.81 15.44 -0.08
N LYS A 11 -5.75 15.64 1.23
CA LYS A 11 -4.61 15.25 2.07
C LYS A 11 -4.44 13.72 2.14
N ALA A 12 -5.54 12.98 2.32
CA ALA A 12 -5.51 11.52 2.33
C ALA A 12 -5.08 10.95 0.97
N ARG A 13 -5.62 11.48 -0.14
CA ARG A 13 -5.19 11.12 -1.50
C ARG A 13 -3.72 11.44 -1.74
N ARG A 14 -3.21 12.56 -1.23
CA ARG A 14 -1.77 12.91 -1.34
C ARG A 14 -0.89 11.89 -0.59
N GLY A 15 -1.35 11.38 0.56
CA GLY A 15 -0.69 10.30 1.28
C GLY A 15 -0.60 9.01 0.45
N LEU A 16 -1.72 8.60 -0.16
CA LEU A 16 -1.78 7.45 -1.07
C LEU A 16 -0.87 7.64 -2.29
N TRP A 17 -0.88 8.81 -2.91
CA TRP A 17 0.01 9.15 -4.03
C TRP A 17 1.48 9.06 -3.63
N ARG A 18 1.87 9.56 -2.46
CA ARG A 18 3.26 9.46 -1.98
C ARG A 18 3.68 8.00 -1.81
N THR A 19 2.82 7.18 -1.24
CA THR A 19 3.05 5.72 -1.11
C THR A 19 3.17 5.07 -2.49
N ALA A 20 2.25 5.34 -3.40
CA ALA A 20 2.29 4.78 -4.76
C ALA A 20 3.56 5.20 -5.53
N ILE A 21 3.96 6.47 -5.45
CA ILE A 21 5.17 7.01 -6.10
C ILE A 21 6.44 6.40 -5.50
N LEU A 22 6.47 6.13 -4.20
CA LEU A 22 7.63 5.52 -3.56
C LEU A 22 7.75 4.03 -3.92
N TRP A 23 6.66 3.27 -3.75
CA TRP A 23 6.71 1.80 -3.80
C TRP A 23 6.54 1.23 -5.21
N ASN A 24 5.78 1.87 -6.12
CA ASN A 24 5.59 1.33 -7.47
C ASN A 24 6.88 1.30 -8.31
N PRO A 25 7.74 2.33 -8.34
CA PRO A 25 8.99 2.27 -9.08
C PRO A 25 9.90 1.16 -8.55
N LEU A 26 10.00 1.02 -7.22
CA LEU A 26 10.76 -0.06 -6.58
C LEU A 26 10.22 -1.45 -6.98
N PHE A 27 8.89 -1.61 -7.02
CA PHE A 27 8.24 -2.83 -7.50
C PHE A 27 8.56 -3.11 -8.98
N VAL A 28 8.45 -2.11 -9.86
CA VAL A 28 8.70 -2.26 -11.30
C VAL A 28 10.18 -2.56 -11.57
N VAL A 29 11.10 -1.90 -10.88
CA VAL A 29 12.54 -2.13 -11.03
C VAL A 29 12.91 -3.53 -10.56
N SER A 30 12.42 -3.97 -9.40
CA SER A 30 12.70 -5.34 -8.90
C SER A 30 12.09 -6.41 -9.79
N ALA A 31 10.84 -6.24 -10.25
CA ALA A 31 10.20 -7.14 -11.20
C ALA A 31 10.95 -7.19 -12.54
N GLY A 32 11.26 -6.02 -13.11
CA GLY A 32 11.93 -5.89 -14.39
C GLY A 32 13.35 -6.44 -14.37
N ALA A 33 14.12 -6.14 -13.32
CA ALA A 33 15.45 -6.72 -13.13
C ALA A 33 15.39 -8.23 -12.96
N GLY A 34 14.44 -8.76 -12.16
CA GLY A 34 14.24 -10.19 -12.00
C GLY A 34 13.95 -10.89 -13.32
N LEU A 35 13.06 -10.30 -14.14
CA LEU A 35 12.73 -10.80 -15.47
C LEU A 35 13.95 -10.76 -16.42
N TYR A 36 14.68 -9.65 -16.43
CA TYR A 36 15.88 -9.45 -17.26
C TYR A 36 16.95 -10.50 -16.94
N PHE A 37 17.27 -10.70 -15.66
CA PHE A 37 18.26 -11.69 -15.25
C PHE A 37 17.79 -13.12 -15.54
N LEU A 38 16.49 -13.40 -15.43
CA LEU A 38 15.93 -14.70 -15.80
C LEU A 38 16.08 -14.96 -17.31
N ILE A 39 15.82 -13.96 -18.16
CA ILE A 39 16.01 -14.07 -19.61
C ILE A 39 17.49 -14.26 -19.95
N LEU A 40 18.39 -13.48 -19.34
CA LEU A 40 19.83 -13.63 -19.56
C LEU A 40 20.33 -15.03 -19.18
N GLN A 41 19.85 -15.57 -18.07
CA GLN A 41 20.23 -16.90 -17.61
C GLN A 41 19.80 -18.00 -18.60
N ILE A 42 18.59 -17.88 -19.16
CA ILE A 42 18.09 -18.81 -20.18
C ILE A 42 18.87 -18.64 -21.51
N ALA A 43 19.14 -17.41 -21.92
CA ALA A 43 19.75 -17.12 -23.23
C ALA A 43 21.26 -17.39 -23.29
N THR A 44 21.99 -17.15 -22.20
CA THR A 44 23.45 -17.15 -22.24
C THR A 44 24.05 -18.48 -21.79
N SER A 45 23.25 -19.40 -21.23
CA SER A 45 23.68 -20.68 -20.61
C SER A 45 24.75 -20.54 -19.51
N ASN A 46 25.23 -19.32 -19.25
CA ASN A 46 26.37 -19.00 -18.41
C ASN A 46 25.88 -18.32 -17.12
N GLY A 47 26.01 -19.06 -16.02
CA GLY A 47 26.57 -18.59 -14.75
C GLY A 47 25.85 -17.51 -13.92
N VAL A 48 24.81 -16.84 -14.40
CA VAL A 48 24.00 -15.96 -13.53
C VAL A 48 23.10 -16.84 -12.69
N GLY A 49 23.68 -17.42 -11.63
CA GLY A 49 23.01 -18.36 -10.75
C GLY A 49 21.59 -17.90 -10.39
N TRP A 50 20.66 -18.87 -10.36
CA TRP A 50 19.22 -18.66 -10.17
C TRP A 50 18.83 -17.86 -8.91
N ILE A 51 19.78 -17.67 -8.00
CA ILE A 51 19.61 -16.94 -6.74
C ILE A 51 19.23 -15.47 -6.98
N ILE A 52 19.89 -14.76 -7.90
CA ILE A 52 19.64 -13.33 -8.14
C ILE A 52 18.19 -13.08 -8.63
N PRO A 53 17.71 -13.73 -9.70
CA PRO A 53 16.35 -13.51 -10.16
C PRO A 53 15.31 -13.92 -9.10
N VAL A 54 15.54 -15.02 -8.37
CA VAL A 54 14.63 -15.46 -7.29
C VAL A 54 14.52 -14.40 -6.18
N LEU A 55 15.65 -13.84 -5.73
CA LEU A 55 15.65 -12.76 -4.73
C LEU A 55 14.92 -11.52 -5.25
N LEU A 56 15.14 -11.13 -6.50
CA LEU A 56 14.47 -9.98 -7.10
C LEU A 56 12.96 -10.19 -7.19
N PHE A 57 12.50 -11.41 -7.52
CA PHE A 57 11.08 -11.75 -7.48
C PHE A 57 10.52 -11.71 -6.05
N LEU A 58 11.27 -12.19 -5.06
CA LEU A 58 10.84 -12.10 -3.64
C LEU A 58 10.68 -10.64 -3.21
N PHE A 59 11.66 -9.79 -3.51
CA PHE A 59 11.58 -8.34 -3.24
C PHE A 59 10.42 -7.71 -3.99
N SER A 60 10.21 -8.09 -5.25
CA SER A 60 9.08 -7.61 -6.05
C SER A 60 7.74 -7.98 -5.39
N VAL A 61 7.57 -9.18 -4.87
CA VAL A 61 6.34 -9.56 -4.15
C VAL A 61 6.15 -8.71 -2.89
N LEU A 62 7.20 -8.52 -2.08
CA LEU A 62 7.15 -7.73 -0.85
C LEU A 62 6.82 -6.25 -1.12
N LEU A 63 7.45 -5.67 -2.13
CA LEU A 63 7.27 -4.27 -2.53
C LEU A 63 5.94 -4.06 -3.26
N GLY A 64 5.54 -5.04 -4.08
CA GLY A 64 4.31 -5.05 -4.85
C GLY A 64 3.07 -5.05 -3.97
N PHE A 65 3.09 -5.73 -2.83
CA PHE A 65 1.98 -5.70 -1.88
C PHE A 65 1.66 -4.26 -1.44
N GLN A 66 2.67 -3.44 -1.14
CA GLN A 66 2.50 -2.04 -0.72
C GLN A 66 2.05 -1.15 -1.89
N GLY A 67 2.68 -1.30 -3.06
CA GLY A 67 2.39 -0.48 -4.25
C GLY A 67 1.02 -0.75 -4.87
N ILE A 68 0.67 -2.04 -5.06
CA ILE A 68 -0.59 -2.46 -5.69
C ILE A 68 -1.79 -2.06 -4.82
N GLN A 69 -1.69 -2.18 -3.49
CA GLN A 69 -2.75 -1.70 -2.60
C GLN A 69 -2.97 -0.20 -2.72
N ALA A 70 -1.90 0.60 -2.66
CA ALA A 70 -2.01 2.06 -2.83
C ALA A 70 -2.62 2.43 -4.19
N LEU A 71 -2.25 1.72 -5.26
CA LEU A 71 -2.81 1.95 -6.59
C LEU A 71 -4.28 1.53 -6.69
N ARG A 72 -4.67 0.40 -6.08
CA ARG A 72 -6.07 -0.04 -6.00
C ARG A 72 -6.91 0.95 -5.20
N ASP A 73 -6.37 1.49 -4.10
CA ASP A 73 -7.04 2.49 -3.27
C ASP A 73 -7.16 3.84 -3.98
N LEU A 74 -6.18 4.23 -4.81
CA LEU A 74 -6.27 5.43 -5.65
C LEU A 74 -7.33 5.30 -6.75
N ARG A 75 -7.51 4.08 -7.29
CA ARG A 75 -8.55 3.76 -8.29
C ARG A 75 -9.92 3.54 -7.65
N GLY A 76 -9.97 3.06 -6.41
CA GLY A 76 -11.18 2.90 -5.62
C GLY A 76 -11.81 4.25 -5.27
N GLY A 77 -13.13 4.35 -5.45
CA GLY A 77 -13.88 5.52 -4.99
C GLY A 77 -13.90 5.63 -3.46
N THR A 78 -14.19 6.83 -2.95
CA THR A 78 -14.44 7.03 -1.51
C THR A 78 -15.72 6.29 -1.13
N VAL A 79 -15.65 5.32 -0.22
CA VAL A 79 -16.82 4.62 0.29
C VAL A 79 -17.12 5.10 1.71
N THR A 80 -18.31 5.67 1.92
CA THR A 80 -18.80 6.01 3.26
C THR A 80 -19.38 4.75 3.89
N THR A 81 -18.80 4.30 5.00
CA THR A 81 -19.30 3.14 5.76
C THR A 81 -19.70 3.59 7.15
N ALA A 82 -20.95 3.36 7.53
CA ALA A 82 -21.47 3.59 8.89
C ALA A 82 -21.53 2.27 9.65
N GLY A 83 -21.17 2.29 10.94
CA GLY A 83 -21.21 1.09 11.78
C GLY A 83 -20.54 1.28 13.14
N TYR A 84 -20.79 0.35 14.05
CA TYR A 84 -20.21 0.37 15.38
C TYR A 84 -18.73 0.01 15.35
N ILE A 85 -17.93 0.76 16.12
CA ILE A 85 -16.52 0.47 16.34
C ILE A 85 -16.43 -0.76 17.25
N THR A 86 -15.98 -1.89 16.70
CA THR A 86 -15.88 -3.14 17.48
C THR A 86 -14.51 -3.33 18.12
N ARG A 87 -13.43 -2.84 17.49
CA ARG A 87 -12.07 -2.94 18.03
C ARG A 87 -11.18 -1.81 17.52
N ARG A 88 -10.27 -1.34 18.37
CA ARG A 88 -9.19 -0.42 18.04
C ARG A 88 -7.85 -1.06 18.39
N TRP A 89 -6.88 -1.02 17.49
CA TRP A 89 -5.49 -1.40 17.80
C TRP A 89 -4.49 -0.53 17.05
N TRP A 90 -3.26 -0.55 17.50
CA TRP A 90 -2.14 0.11 16.85
C TRP A 90 -1.17 -0.94 16.32
N ARG A 91 -0.58 -0.68 15.15
CA ARG A 91 0.48 -1.53 14.57
C ARG A 91 1.62 -0.63 14.09
N PHE A 92 2.83 -1.14 14.23
CA PHE A 92 4.02 -0.53 13.66
C PHE A 92 4.19 -1.04 12.23
N ASP A 93 4.04 -0.15 11.25
CA ASP A 93 4.28 -0.45 9.84
C ASP A 93 5.50 0.36 9.36
N LEU A 94 6.61 -0.35 9.09
CA LEU A 94 7.83 0.12 8.43
C LEU A 94 8.11 1.63 8.61
N GLY A 95 8.28 2.06 9.87
CA GLY A 95 8.66 3.43 10.23
C GLY A 95 7.52 4.39 10.62
N THR A 96 6.24 3.98 10.51
CA THR A 96 5.10 4.81 10.93
C THR A 96 4.12 4.06 11.82
N ARG A 97 3.66 4.72 12.89
CA ARG A 97 2.60 4.19 13.76
C ARG A 97 1.26 4.36 13.07
N SER A 98 0.59 3.25 12.77
CA SER A 98 -0.72 3.24 12.12
C SER A 98 -1.79 2.75 13.08
N ASN A 99 -2.92 3.47 13.15
CA ASN A 99 -4.06 3.07 13.94
C ASN A 99 -5.04 2.32 13.04
N TYR A 100 -5.58 1.22 13.55
CA TYR A 100 -6.60 0.43 12.85
C TYR A 100 -7.87 0.42 13.68
N LEU A 101 -8.99 0.61 13.01
CA LEU A 101 -10.32 0.38 13.55
C LEU A 101 -10.99 -0.75 12.80
N ARG A 102 -11.74 -1.56 13.54
CA ARG A 102 -12.72 -2.47 12.94
C ARG A 102 -14.10 -1.86 13.05
N LEU A 103 -14.75 -1.63 11.92
CA LEU A 103 -16.15 -1.24 11.81
C LEU A 103 -17.00 -2.50 11.58
N GLY A 104 -17.95 -2.77 12.47
CA GLY A 104 -18.82 -3.96 12.35
C GLY A 104 -18.06 -5.29 12.46
N ARG A 105 -18.46 -6.30 11.66
CA ARG A 105 -17.88 -7.66 11.70
C ARG A 105 -16.67 -7.86 10.77
N SER A 106 -16.55 -7.13 9.66
CA SER A 106 -15.57 -7.45 8.59
C SER A 106 -14.72 -6.28 8.08
N THR A 107 -15.09 -5.02 8.34
CA THR A 107 -14.37 -3.89 7.73
C THR A 107 -13.26 -3.38 8.63
N ILE A 108 -12.02 -3.40 8.14
CA ILE A 108 -10.86 -2.84 8.83
C ILE A 108 -10.43 -1.57 8.12
N ILE A 109 -10.44 -0.45 8.84
CA ILE A 109 -10.06 0.87 8.32
C ILE A 109 -8.75 1.29 9.00
N ARG A 110 -7.76 1.63 8.19
CA ARG A 110 -6.53 2.27 8.66
C ARG A 110 -6.80 3.77 8.82
N ILE A 111 -6.72 4.26 10.04
CA ILE A 111 -6.80 5.67 10.36
C ILE A 111 -5.40 6.25 10.29
N ASP A 112 -5.19 7.10 9.29
CA ASP A 112 -3.99 7.92 9.25
C ASP A 112 -4.06 8.99 10.35
N ARG A 113 -2.90 9.42 10.86
CA ARG A 113 -2.73 10.21 12.10
C ARG A 113 -3.54 11.52 12.17
N VAL A 114 -4.10 11.96 11.04
CA VAL A 114 -4.81 13.24 10.85
C VAL A 114 -6.28 13.05 10.47
N GLN A 115 -6.86 11.85 10.65
CA GLN A 115 -8.29 11.63 10.45
C GLN A 115 -9.03 11.71 11.78
N TYR A 116 -9.63 12.88 12.04
CA TYR A 116 -10.61 13.06 13.10
C TYR A 116 -11.93 12.42 12.66
N LEU A 117 -12.34 11.36 13.35
CA LEU A 117 -13.67 10.78 13.24
C LEU A 117 -14.68 11.76 13.86
N THR A 118 -15.55 12.33 13.04
CA THR A 118 -16.78 12.94 13.55
C THR A 118 -17.72 11.79 13.92
N VAL A 119 -17.87 11.54 15.22
CA VAL A 119 -18.88 10.63 15.75
C VAL A 119 -20.10 11.51 16.03
N ASP A 120 -21.15 11.37 15.23
CA ASP A 120 -22.45 11.94 15.60
C ASP A 120 -22.97 11.16 16.81
N LYS A 121 -23.40 11.89 17.84
CA LYS A 121 -23.91 11.35 19.10
C LYS A 121 -25.36 10.90 18.96
#